data_AF-A0A7X2J9J5-F1
#
_entry.id   AF-A0A7X2J9J5-F1
#
_cell.length_a   1.000
_cell.length_b   1.000
_cell.length_c   1.000
_cell.angle_alpha   90.00
_cell.angle_beta   90.00
_cell.angle_gamma   90.00
#
_symmetry.space_group_name_H-M   'P 1'
#
loop_
_entity.id
_entity.type
_entity.pdbx_description
1 polymer ?
#
loop_
_entity_poly.entity_id
_entity_poly.type
_entity_poly.pdbx_seq_one_letter_code
_entity_poly.pdbx_strand_id
1 'polypeptide(L)'
;MEEQTIKLLEECSKGCKMGTDSIEQVKDYITDEDLWNVIEKYDGKYKELDKEIAGLLKEEGRPDQEPGKMASVFSWITTEMKLMIKDDSRQIAKLMMDGCNMGIQSISEAVNENPEASGESKSAAKKLVKELEDFMKELKPFL
;
A
#
# COMPACT_ATOMS: atom_id res chain seq x y z
N MET A 1 24.08 4.43 5.87
CA MET A 1 23.66 3.34 4.97
C MET A 1 22.63 2.45 5.66
N GLU A 2 22.99 1.71 6.71
CA GLU A 2 22.08 0.82 7.46
C GLU A 2 20.81 1.54 7.98
N GLU A 3 20.95 2.67 8.69
CA GLU A 3 19.78 3.40 9.23
C GLU A 3 18.82 3.89 8.14
N GLN A 4 19.35 4.38 7.01
CA GLN A 4 18.53 4.84 5.88
C GLN A 4 17.85 3.66 5.15
N THR A 5 18.52 2.52 5.09
CA THR A 5 17.97 1.27 4.54
C THR A 5 16.79 0.80 5.38
N ILE A 6 16.96 0.76 6.70
CA ILE A 6 15.89 0.38 7.65
C ILE A 6 14.71 1.34 7.53
N LYS A 7 14.94 2.66 7.56
CA LYS A 7 13.88 3.67 7.43
C LYS A 7 13.07 3.51 6.14
N LEU A 8 13.74 3.30 5.01
CA LEU A 8 13.07 3.12 3.73
C LEU A 8 12.23 1.83 3.70
N LEU A 9 12.78 0.72 4.22
CA LEU A 9 12.07 -0.55 4.28
C LEU A 9 10.87 -0.51 5.24
N GLU A 10 11.01 0.15 6.39
CA GLU A 10 9.90 0.35 7.35
C GLU A 10 8.74 1.12 6.71
N GLU A 11 9.03 2.21 5.96
CA GLU A 11 7.98 2.96 5.26
C GLU A 11 7.34 2.14 4.13
N CYS A 12 8.11 1.31 3.42
CA CYS A 12 7.55 0.41 2.40
C CYS A 12 6.66 -0.69 3.02
N SER A 13 7.07 -1.30 4.14
CA SER A 13 6.25 -2.30 4.85
C SER A 13 4.95 -1.68 5.36
N LYS A 14 5.03 -0.48 5.94
CA LYS A 14 3.85 0.31 6.33
C LYS A 14 2.93 0.56 5.14
N GLY A 15 3.47 0.97 3.98
CA GLY A 15 2.68 1.17 2.76
C GLY A 15 1.94 -0.10 2.31
N CYS A 16 2.61 -1.25 2.32
CA CYS A 16 1.99 -2.53 1.96
C CYS A 16 0.87 -2.91 2.94
N LYS A 17 1.16 -2.88 4.25
CA LYS A 17 0.19 -3.18 5.31
C LYS A 17 -1.02 -2.24 5.25
N MET A 18 -0.80 -0.96 4.94
CA MET A 18 -1.87 0.02 4.78
C MET A 18 -2.77 -0.34 3.60
N GLY A 19 -2.16 -0.74 2.48
CA GLY A 19 -2.89 -1.22 1.30
C GLY A 19 -3.78 -2.43 1.62
N THR A 20 -3.22 -3.47 2.26
CA THR A 20 -3.97 -4.68 2.62
C THR A 20 -5.11 -4.39 3.61
N ASP A 21 -4.85 -3.55 4.63
CA ASP A 21 -5.85 -3.16 5.62
C ASP A 21 -6.98 -2.33 5.00
N SER A 22 -6.66 -1.52 3.99
CA SER A 22 -7.64 -0.72 3.24
C SER A 22 -8.57 -1.61 2.42
N ILE A 23 -8.00 -2.63 1.77
CA ILE A 23 -8.75 -3.61 0.96
C ILE A 23 -9.69 -4.44 1.83
N GLU A 24 -9.21 -4.91 2.99
CA GLU A 24 -10.01 -5.68 3.94
C GLU A 24 -11.25 -4.91 4.43
N GLN A 25 -11.17 -3.58 4.54
CA GLN A 25 -12.29 -2.73 4.94
C GLN A 25 -13.35 -2.55 3.85
N VAL A 26 -12.94 -2.54 2.57
CA VAL A 26 -13.87 -2.30 1.46
C VAL A 26 -14.44 -3.57 0.87
N LYS A 27 -13.82 -4.74 1.10
CA LYS A 27 -14.19 -5.99 0.41
C LYS A 27 -15.67 -6.35 0.52
N ASP A 28 -16.29 -6.14 1.68
CA ASP A 28 -17.69 -6.53 1.93
C ASP A 28 -18.69 -5.62 1.20
N TYR A 29 -18.20 -4.51 0.65
CA TYR A 29 -18.97 -3.53 -0.12
C TYR A 29 -18.76 -3.72 -1.63
N ILE A 30 -17.75 -4.49 -2.07
CA ILE A 30 -17.52 -4.69 -3.49
C ILE A 30 -18.54 -5.70 -4.06
N THR A 31 -19.50 -5.20 -4.83
CA THR A 31 -20.48 -6.06 -5.53
C THR A 31 -20.09 -6.39 -6.97
N ASP A 32 -19.16 -5.63 -7.55
CA ASP A 32 -18.67 -5.82 -8.91
C ASP A 32 -17.49 -6.81 -8.92
N GLU A 33 -17.70 -7.94 -9.60
CA GLU A 33 -16.74 -9.05 -9.65
C GLU A 33 -15.44 -8.67 -10.37
N ASP A 34 -15.51 -7.86 -11.42
CA ASP A 34 -14.33 -7.39 -12.15
C ASP A 34 -13.49 -6.45 -11.28
N LEU A 35 -14.16 -5.56 -10.51
CA LEU A 35 -13.49 -4.70 -9.54
C LEU A 35 -12.85 -5.52 -8.42
N TRP A 36 -13.56 -6.52 -7.88
CA TRP A 36 -13.01 -7.41 -6.86
C TRP A 36 -11.77 -8.13 -7.35
N ASN A 37 -11.81 -8.71 -8.55
CA ASN A 37 -10.67 -9.44 -9.14
C ASN A 37 -9.43 -8.55 -9.28
N VAL A 38 -9.61 -7.28 -9.65
CA VAL A 38 -8.51 -6.30 -9.70
C VAL A 38 -8.00 -6.02 -8.29
N ILE A 39 -8.88 -5.73 -7.33
CA ILE A 39 -8.48 -5.40 -5.95
C ILE A 39 -7.76 -6.57 -5.25
N GLU A 40 -8.29 -7.78 -5.36
CA GLU A 40 -7.71 -9.00 -4.78
C GLU A 40 -6.32 -9.31 -5.36
N LYS A 41 -6.12 -9.09 -6.67
CA LYS A 41 -4.82 -9.21 -7.31
C LYS A 41 -3.77 -8.30 -6.67
N TYR A 42 -4.12 -7.04 -6.36
CA TYR A 42 -3.19 -6.09 -5.76
C TYR A 42 -2.99 -6.33 -4.26
N ASP A 43 -4.00 -6.81 -3.54
CA ASP A 43 -3.84 -7.31 -2.16
C ASP A 43 -2.79 -8.42 -2.08
N GLY A 44 -2.85 -9.39 -3.00
CA GLY A 44 -1.83 -10.44 -3.13
C GLY A 44 -0.42 -9.89 -3.36
N LYS A 45 -0.29 -8.93 -4.28
CA LYS A 45 0.99 -8.27 -4.59
C LYS A 45 1.56 -7.51 -3.38
N TYR A 46 0.73 -6.81 -2.61
CA TYR A 46 1.18 -6.12 -1.40
C TYR A 46 1.65 -7.10 -0.32
N LYS A 47 0.94 -8.22 -0.12
CA LYS A 47 1.34 -9.27 0.82
C LYS A 47 2.67 -9.92 0.43
N GLU A 48 2.86 -10.21 -0.86
CA GLU A 48 4.12 -10.75 -1.36
C GLU A 48 5.29 -9.78 -1.19
N LEU A 49 5.07 -8.49 -1.48
CA LEU A 49 6.09 -7.47 -1.35
C LEU A 49 6.44 -7.17 0.11
N ASP A 50 5.44 -7.12 1.01
CA ASP A 50 5.69 -6.97 2.45
C ASP A 50 6.54 -8.12 2.99
N LYS A 51 6.31 -9.35 2.52
CA LYS A 51 7.13 -10.51 2.88
C LYS A 51 8.57 -10.39 2.39
N GLU A 52 8.79 -9.86 1.18
CA GLU A 52 10.12 -9.55 0.65
C GLU A 52 10.84 -8.50 1.51
N ILE A 53 10.14 -7.40 1.83
CA ILE A 53 10.63 -6.30 2.66
C ILE A 53 10.97 -6.78 4.08
N ALA A 54 10.12 -7.61 4.68
CA ALA A 54 10.37 -8.21 6.00
C ALA A 54 11.62 -9.11 6.00
N GLY A 55 11.89 -9.78 4.87
CA GLY A 55 13.15 -10.50 4.65
C GLY A 55 14.36 -9.59 4.72
N LEU A 56 14.33 -8.46 3.98
CA LEU A 56 15.40 -7.47 3.97
C LEU A 56 15.61 -6.82 5.35
N LEU A 57 14.54 -6.47 6.06
CA LEU A 57 14.63 -5.93 7.43
C LEU A 57 15.29 -6.91 8.40
N LYS A 58 15.00 -8.21 8.25
CA LYS A 58 15.61 -9.26 9.05
C LYS A 58 17.11 -9.41 8.78
N GLU A 59 17.54 -9.23 7.53
CA GLU A 59 18.97 -9.22 7.15
C GLU A 59 19.72 -8.05 7.80
N GLU A 60 19.07 -6.89 7.94
CA GLU A 60 19.57 -5.71 8.66
C GLU A 60 19.47 -5.84 10.20
N GLY A 61 19.19 -7.03 10.74
CA GLY A 61 19.11 -7.27 12.19
C GLY A 61 17.90 -6.63 12.88
N ARG A 62 16.90 -6.19 12.13
CA ARG A 62 15.62 -5.66 12.62
C ARG A 62 14.49 -6.66 12.36
N PRO A 63 14.18 -7.58 13.29
CA PRO A 63 12.97 -8.37 13.18
C PRO A 63 11.75 -7.44 13.22
N ASP A 64 10.81 -7.66 12.30
CA ASP A 64 9.62 -6.85 12.02
C ASP A 64 8.98 -6.30 13.31
N GLN A 65 8.77 -4.98 13.38
CA GLN A 65 8.01 -4.40 14.46
C GLN A 65 6.55 -4.84 14.27
N GLU A 66 6.00 -5.55 15.27
CA GLU A 66 4.57 -5.89 15.33
C GLU A 66 3.71 -4.67 14.99
N PRO A 67 2.49 -4.86 14.45
CA PRO A 67 1.57 -3.82 13.97
C PRO A 67 0.99 -2.98 15.12
N GLY A 68 1.85 -2.39 15.94
CA GLY A 68 1.50 -1.45 16.98
C GLY A 68 1.35 -0.07 16.35
N LYS A 69 0.12 0.29 16.01
CA LYS A 69 -0.39 1.65 15.68
C LYS A 69 -0.56 1.97 14.18
N MET A 70 -1.25 1.11 13.43
CA MET A 70 -1.83 1.48 12.12
C MET A 70 -3.23 2.12 12.23
N ALA A 71 -3.71 2.36 13.47
CA ALA A 71 -5.05 2.85 13.80
C ALA A 71 -5.50 4.12 13.04
N SER A 72 -4.58 4.99 12.61
CA SER A 72 -4.92 6.28 11.99
C SER A 72 -5.45 6.15 10.56
N VAL A 73 -5.02 5.14 9.80
CA VAL A 73 -5.41 4.95 8.40
C VAL A 73 -6.84 4.41 8.32
N PHE A 74 -7.20 3.55 9.28
CA PHE A 74 -8.56 3.01 9.44
C PHE A 74 -9.63 4.10 9.57
N SER A 75 -9.31 5.24 10.22
CA SER A 75 -10.30 6.29 10.47
C SER A 75 -10.73 7.04 9.21
N TRP A 76 -9.85 7.26 8.24
CA TRP A 76 -10.18 7.99 7.02
C TRP A 76 -11.08 7.15 6.10
N ILE A 77 -10.67 5.90 5.82
CA ILE A 77 -11.42 4.96 4.97
C ILE A 77 -12.83 4.74 5.50
N THR A 78 -12.94 4.40 6.79
CA THR A 78 -14.25 4.19 7.42
C THR A 78 -15.14 5.45 7.38
N THR A 79 -14.54 6.64 7.41
CA THR A 79 -15.29 7.91 7.32
C THR A 79 -15.82 8.13 5.91
N GLU A 80 -14.98 7.97 4.88
CA GLU A 80 -15.41 8.09 3.47
C GLU A 80 -16.50 7.06 3.16
N MET A 81 -16.33 5.80 3.57
CA MET A 81 -17.33 4.74 3.34
C MET A 81 -18.69 5.02 3.95
N LYS A 82 -18.75 5.57 5.17
CA LYS A 82 -20.02 5.94 5.80
C LYS A 82 -20.75 7.09 5.09
N LEU A 83 -20.04 7.87 4.28
CA LEU A 83 -20.60 9.00 3.53
C LEU A 83 -21.09 8.60 2.12
N MET A 84 -20.75 7.39 1.64
CA MET A 84 -21.13 6.90 0.31
C MET A 84 -22.54 6.31 0.33
N ILE A 85 -23.50 6.99 -0.33
CA ILE A 85 -24.94 6.63 -0.29
C ILE A 85 -25.42 5.89 -1.56
N LYS A 86 -24.65 5.84 -2.65
CA LYS A 86 -24.99 5.11 -3.90
C LYS A 86 -23.79 5.04 -4.86
N ASP A 87 -23.69 3.91 -5.57
CA ASP A 87 -22.67 3.54 -6.59
C ASP A 87 -21.33 3.06 -6.00
N ASP A 88 -21.29 1.79 -5.62
CA ASP A 88 -20.20 1.18 -4.83
C ASP A 88 -18.88 1.12 -5.62
N SER A 89 -18.91 0.58 -6.84
CA SER A 89 -17.70 0.28 -7.60
C SER A 89 -16.89 1.54 -7.93
N ARG A 90 -17.58 2.59 -8.40
CA ARG A 90 -16.93 3.85 -8.77
C ARG A 90 -16.26 4.53 -7.60
N GLN A 91 -16.93 4.54 -6.45
CA GLN A 91 -16.42 5.25 -5.30
C GLN A 91 -15.34 4.45 -4.58
N ILE A 92 -15.46 3.12 -4.52
CA ILE A 92 -14.38 2.24 -4.07
C ILE A 92 -13.15 2.42 -4.97
N ALA A 93 -13.33 2.46 -6.30
CA ALA A 93 -12.21 2.67 -7.22
C ALA A 93 -11.52 4.02 -6.97
N LYS A 94 -12.26 5.10 -6.74
CA LYS A 94 -11.69 6.40 -6.34
C LYS A 94 -10.94 6.34 -5.02
N LEU A 95 -11.54 5.75 -4.00
CA LEU A 95 -10.93 5.60 -2.69
C LEU A 95 -9.60 4.83 -2.77
N MET A 96 -9.56 3.74 -3.53
CA MET A 96 -8.34 2.97 -3.77
C MET A 96 -7.29 3.78 -4.56
N MET A 97 -7.71 4.55 -5.58
CA MET A 97 -6.80 5.45 -6.31
C MET A 97 -6.21 6.55 -5.42
N ASP A 98 -7.00 7.15 -4.54
CA ASP A 98 -6.53 8.17 -3.60
C ASP A 98 -5.50 7.56 -2.62
N GLY A 99 -5.76 6.35 -2.13
CA GLY A 99 -4.79 5.56 -1.38
C GLY A 99 -3.49 5.31 -2.13
N CYS A 100 -3.58 4.95 -3.42
CA CYS A 100 -2.41 4.74 -4.26
C CYS A 100 -1.60 6.01 -4.49
N ASN A 101 -2.28 7.14 -4.76
CA ASN A 101 -1.62 8.44 -4.91
C ASN A 101 -0.84 8.83 -3.64
N MET A 102 -1.44 8.65 -2.47
CA MET A 102 -0.76 8.89 -1.20
C MET A 102 0.46 7.98 -1.02
N GLY A 103 0.33 6.69 -1.32
CA GLY A 103 1.44 5.73 -1.25
C GLY A 103 2.59 6.09 -2.22
N ILE A 104 2.27 6.50 -3.45
CA ILE A 104 3.29 6.91 -4.43
C ILE A 104 4.06 8.12 -3.91
N GLN A 105 3.36 9.11 -3.35
CA GLN A 105 3.99 10.29 -2.76
C GLN A 105 4.89 9.92 -1.59
N SER A 106 4.37 9.23 -0.58
CA SER A 106 5.12 8.93 0.64
C SER A 106 6.34 8.04 0.39
N ILE A 107 6.20 7.02 -0.46
CA ILE A 107 7.32 6.12 -0.80
C ILE A 107 8.35 6.83 -1.67
N SER A 108 7.93 7.67 -2.62
CA SER A 108 8.87 8.43 -3.45
C SER A 108 9.66 9.47 -2.63
N GLU A 109 9.00 10.14 -1.69
CA GLU A 109 9.65 11.03 -0.72
C GLU A 109 10.65 10.26 0.14
N ALA A 110 10.26 9.11 0.69
CA ALA A 110 11.16 8.26 1.47
C ALA A 110 12.39 7.82 0.67
N VAL A 111 12.25 7.48 -0.62
CA VAL A 111 13.41 7.16 -1.48
C VAL A 111 14.35 8.36 -1.62
N ASN A 112 13.82 9.57 -1.77
CA ASN A 112 14.61 10.79 -1.94
C ASN A 112 15.31 11.22 -0.64
N GLU A 113 14.66 11.03 0.51
CA GLU A 113 15.20 11.36 1.83
C GLU A 113 16.27 10.36 2.31
N ASN A 114 16.35 9.19 1.68
CA ASN A 114 17.29 8.12 2.04
C ASN A 114 18.27 7.79 0.88
N PRO A 115 19.10 8.76 0.43
CA PRO A 115 20.00 8.60 -0.71
C PRO A 115 21.11 7.55 -0.50
N GLU A 116 21.42 7.20 0.74
CA GLU A 116 22.41 6.17 1.12
C GLU A 116 21.76 4.82 1.48
N ALA A 117 20.45 4.64 1.25
CA ALA A 117 19.82 3.34 1.39
C ALA A 117 20.38 2.33 0.36
N SER A 118 20.36 1.04 0.73
CA SER A 118 20.86 -0.06 -0.08
C SER A 118 20.20 -0.15 -1.47
N GLY A 119 20.86 -0.81 -2.42
CA GLY A 119 20.30 -1.00 -3.76
C GLY A 119 19.01 -1.83 -3.72
N GLU A 120 19.00 -2.84 -2.86
CA GLU A 120 17.91 -3.78 -2.62
C GLU A 120 16.68 -3.06 -2.04
N SER A 121 16.86 -2.23 -1.01
CA SER A 121 15.76 -1.44 -0.42
C SER A 121 15.16 -0.44 -1.41
N LYS A 122 15.99 0.27 -2.17
CA LYS A 122 15.53 1.17 -3.23
C LYS A 122 14.81 0.41 -4.35
N SER A 123 15.24 -0.82 -4.66
CA SER A 123 14.57 -1.68 -5.63
C SER A 123 13.18 -2.09 -5.14
N ALA A 124 13.05 -2.50 -3.87
CA ALA A 124 11.77 -2.82 -3.25
C ALA A 124 10.82 -1.62 -3.23
N ALA A 125 11.31 -0.42 -2.87
CA ALA A 125 10.52 0.81 -2.89
C ALA A 125 10.02 1.16 -4.30
N LYS A 126 10.88 1.06 -5.32
CA LYS A 126 10.49 1.30 -6.72
C LYS A 126 9.48 0.26 -7.22
N LYS A 127 9.61 -1.00 -6.77
CA LYS A 127 8.64 -2.05 -7.06
C LYS A 127 7.28 -1.70 -6.45
N LEU A 128 7.23 -1.24 -5.20
CA LEU A 128 5.97 -0.79 -4.56
C LEU A 128 5.32 0.37 -5.34
N VAL A 129 6.09 1.41 -5.68
CA VAL A 129 5.59 2.55 -6.48
C VAL A 129 4.99 2.07 -7.80
N LYS A 130 5.68 1.15 -8.50
CA LYS A 130 5.16 0.59 -9.75
C LYS A 130 3.85 -0.18 -9.56
N GLU A 131 3.74 -0.99 -8.51
CA GLU A 131 2.48 -1.70 -8.23
C GLU A 131 1.34 -0.73 -7.92
N LEU A 132 1.59 0.37 -7.20
CA LEU A 132 0.59 1.43 -6.97
C LEU A 132 0.16 2.11 -8.28
N GLU A 133 1.10 2.43 -9.17
CA GLU A 133 0.83 3.00 -10.50
C GLU A 133 0.00 2.05 -11.39
N ASP A 134 0.37 0.77 -11.41
CA ASP A 134 -0.33 -0.25 -12.18
C ASP A 134 -1.73 -0.50 -11.60
N PHE A 135 -1.91 -0.47 -10.26
CA PHE A 135 -3.22 -0.57 -9.63
C PHE A 135 -4.14 0.59 -10.04
N MET A 136 -3.65 1.82 -9.96
CA MET A 136 -4.41 2.98 -10.44
C MET A 136 -4.79 2.84 -11.91
N LYS A 137 -3.91 2.30 -12.75
CA LYS A 137 -4.23 2.08 -14.16
C LYS A 137 -5.35 1.06 -14.35
N GLU A 138 -5.35 -0.02 -13.58
CA GLU A 138 -6.39 -1.05 -13.62
C GLU A 138 -7.70 -0.65 -12.95
N LEU A 139 -7.69 0.35 -12.06
CA LEU A 139 -8.89 0.93 -11.47
C LEU A 139 -9.62 1.93 -12.39
N LYS A 140 -8.95 2.48 -13.42
CA LYS A 140 -9.53 3.49 -14.34
C LYS A 140 -10.83 3.09 -15.03
N PRO A 141 -11.03 1.83 -15.47
CA PRO A 141 -12.27 1.41 -16.11
C PRO A 141 -13.52 1.52 -15.21
N PHE A 142 -13.34 1.60 -13.89
CA PHE A 142 -14.43 1.65 -12.91
C PHE A 142 -14.83 3.09 -12.52
N LEU A 143 -14.23 4.13 -13.12
CA LEU A 143 -14.47 5.55 -12.81
C LEU A 143 -15.58 6.21 -13.64
#